data_AF-A0A2N2SM03-F1
#
_entry.id   AF-A0A2N2SM03-F1
#
_cell.length_a   1.000
_cell.length_b   1.000
_cell.length_c   1.000
_cell.angle_alpha   90.00
_cell.angle_beta   90.00
_cell.angle_gamma   90.00
#
_symmetry.space_group_name_H-M   'P 1'
#
loop_
_entity.id
_entity.type
_entity.pdbx_description
1 polymer ?
#
loop_
_entity_poly.entity_id
_entity_poly.type
_entity_poly.pdbx_seq_one_letter_code
_entity_poly.pdbx_strand_id
1 'polypeptide(L)'
;MPRTRIIDFPRPTAVHHTEPQRVSLLTIDGIGNLTVLAADGVSFTCDWLENGQAVALATGDTLLALPPDASGRGIVLGRIGPYREPQPVARLTLEATEVLTLRCGDVTIDLRAADGKLMLRGDDVLLRAKGTQRIRAGTVAIN
;
A
#
# COMPACT_ATOMS: atom_id res chain seq x y z
N MET A 1 23.53 3.44 22.20
CA MET A 1 22.61 3.45 21.04
C MET A 1 22.48 4.90 20.55
N PRO A 2 22.98 5.26 19.36
CA PRO A 2 22.92 6.65 18.92
C PRO A 2 21.50 6.98 18.43
N ARG A 3 20.90 8.04 18.99
CA ARG A 3 19.59 8.57 18.60
C ARG A 3 19.68 9.16 17.19
N THR A 4 18.85 8.67 16.28
CA THR A 4 18.67 9.22 14.94
C THR A 4 18.40 10.71 15.03
N ARG A 5 19.28 11.52 14.41
CA ARG A 5 19.05 12.96 14.25
C ARG A 5 17.80 13.13 13.39
N ILE A 6 16.74 13.66 13.98
CA ILE A 6 15.63 14.24 13.22
C ILE A 6 16.26 15.39 12.44
N ILE A 7 16.27 15.30 11.11
CA ILE A 7 16.66 16.42 10.26
C ILE A 7 15.61 17.50 10.49
N ASP A 8 16.00 18.52 11.25
CA ASP A 8 15.18 19.69 11.51
C ASP A 8 15.28 20.58 10.28
N PHE A 9 14.25 20.57 9.45
CA PHE A 9 14.19 21.45 8.29
C PHE A 9 13.85 22.85 8.78
N PRO A 10 14.66 23.87 8.44
CA PRO A 10 14.40 25.23 8.86
C PRO A 10 13.01 25.68 8.39
N ARG A 11 12.24 26.34 9.25
CA ARG A 11 10.99 27.00 8.87
C ARG A 11 11.31 28.15 7.92
N PRO A 12 10.87 28.11 6.65
CA PRO A 12 11.18 29.19 5.71
C PRO A 12 10.31 30.41 5.99
N THR A 13 10.93 31.59 6.02
CA THR A 13 10.26 32.89 5.92
C THR A 13 10.05 33.20 4.44
N ALA A 14 8.81 33.02 4.00
CA ALA A 14 8.16 33.47 2.76
C ALA A 14 9.05 33.96 1.59
N VAL A 15 9.20 33.13 0.55
CA VAL A 15 9.28 33.53 -0.88
C VAL A 15 8.85 32.32 -1.72
N HIS A 16 7.94 32.52 -2.71
CA HIS A 16 7.49 31.55 -3.73
C HIS A 16 8.23 30.20 -3.74
N HIS A 17 7.85 29.31 -2.82
CA HIS A 17 8.53 28.04 -2.67
C HIS A 17 8.09 27.15 -3.84
N THR A 18 8.98 26.79 -4.75
CA THR A 18 8.81 25.61 -5.63
C THR A 18 9.38 24.34 -4.97
N GLU A 19 9.83 24.47 -3.72
CA GLU A 19 10.44 23.40 -2.96
C GLU A 19 9.39 22.57 -2.19
N PRO A 20 9.65 21.27 -1.95
CA PRO A 20 8.83 20.46 -1.07
C PRO A 20 8.77 21.05 0.34
N GLN A 21 7.56 21.20 0.88
CA GLN A 21 7.32 21.75 2.21
C GLN A 21 6.39 20.87 3.05
N ARG A 22 6.49 21.02 4.38
CA ARG A 22 5.59 20.36 5.32
C ARG A 22 4.24 21.09 5.34
N VAL A 23 3.16 20.32 5.24
CA VAL A 23 1.79 20.84 5.30
C VAL A 23 0.94 19.95 6.20
N SER A 24 -0.17 20.49 6.72
CA SER A 24 -1.16 19.72 7.47
C SER A 24 -2.39 19.46 6.60
N LEU A 25 -2.88 18.22 6.57
CA LEU A 25 -4.09 17.89 5.83
C LEU A 25 -5.31 18.52 6.52
N LEU A 26 -6.04 19.40 5.83
CA LEU A 26 -7.27 19.99 6.35
C LEU A 26 -8.49 19.13 6.00
N THR A 27 -8.63 18.76 4.73
CA THR A 27 -9.81 18.06 4.22
C THR A 27 -9.45 17.18 3.03
N ILE A 28 -10.24 16.11 2.86
CA ILE A 28 -10.30 15.29 1.64
C ILE A 28 -11.70 15.51 1.07
N ASP A 29 -11.83 16.01 -0.16
CA ASP A 29 -13.14 16.21 -0.78
C ASP A 29 -13.73 14.90 -1.35
N GLY A 30 -14.99 14.95 -1.80
CA GLY A 30 -15.72 13.77 -2.30
C GLY A 30 -15.19 13.18 -3.62
N ILE A 31 -14.23 13.85 -4.28
CA ILE A 31 -13.56 13.38 -5.49
C ILE A 31 -12.07 13.06 -5.25
N GLY A 32 -11.62 13.15 -4.00
CA GLY A 32 -10.28 12.75 -3.56
C GLY A 32 -9.21 13.85 -3.58
N ASN A 33 -9.58 15.12 -3.80
CA ASN A 33 -8.60 16.22 -3.70
C ASN A 33 -8.28 16.53 -2.24
N LEU A 34 -7.02 16.89 -2.01
CA LEU A 34 -6.50 17.18 -0.68
C LEU A 34 -6.38 18.70 -0.51
N THR A 35 -7.03 19.28 0.50
CA THR A 35 -6.74 20.65 0.92
C THR A 35 -5.76 20.61 2.06
N VAL A 36 -4.65 21.32 1.92
CA VAL A 36 -3.57 21.34 2.91
C VAL A 36 -3.31 22.75 3.41
N LEU A 37 -2.76 22.86 4.62
CA LEU A 37 -2.34 24.11 5.25
C LEU A 37 -0.82 24.12 5.39
N ALA A 38 -0.16 25.08 4.75
CA ALA A 38 1.27 25.31 4.92
C ALA A 38 1.59 26.03 6.23
N ALA A 39 2.87 26.01 6.62
CA ALA A 39 3.33 26.58 7.89
C ALA A 39 3.20 28.12 7.95
N ASP A 40 3.13 28.77 6.78
CA ASP A 40 2.87 30.20 6.62
C ASP A 40 1.38 30.57 6.75
N GLY A 41 0.50 29.57 6.94
CA GLY A 41 -0.93 29.75 7.07
C GLY A 41 -1.69 29.77 5.74
N VAL A 42 -1.00 29.58 4.60
CA VAL A 42 -1.64 29.52 3.29
C VAL A 42 -2.21 28.12 3.05
N SER A 43 -3.48 28.06 2.67
CA SER A 43 -4.12 26.82 2.24
C SER A 43 -4.14 26.69 0.73
N PHE A 44 -3.89 25.49 0.22
CA PHE A 44 -4.02 25.19 -1.21
C PHE A 44 -4.48 23.76 -1.47
N THR A 45 -5.02 23.53 -2.66
CA THR A 45 -5.50 22.23 -3.10
C THR A 45 -4.37 21.46 -3.78
N CYS A 46 -4.28 20.17 -3.46
CA CYS A 46 -3.28 19.26 -4.00
C CYS A 46 -3.90 18.03 -4.64
N ASP A 47 -3.20 17.52 -5.65
CA ASP A 47 -3.29 16.13 -6.09
C ASP A 47 -2.51 15.19 -5.16
N TRP A 48 -2.87 13.91 -5.19
CA TRP A 48 -2.13 12.84 -4.52
C TRP A 48 -1.18 12.14 -5.50
N LEU A 49 0.10 12.04 -5.16
CA LEU A 49 1.04 11.20 -5.90
C LEU A 49 0.82 9.73 -5.54
N GLU A 50 0.22 8.97 -6.46
CA GLU A 50 0.03 7.53 -6.28
C GLU A 50 1.37 6.78 -6.29
N ASN A 51 1.70 6.11 -5.18
CA ASN A 51 3.00 5.45 -4.97
C ASN A 51 2.90 3.92 -4.79
N GLY A 52 1.82 3.30 -5.28
CA GLY A 52 1.63 1.84 -5.29
C GLY A 52 1.30 1.20 -3.93
N GLN A 53 1.37 1.93 -2.82
CA GLN A 53 0.85 1.49 -1.53
C GLN A 53 -0.32 2.38 -1.09
N ALA A 54 -1.43 1.75 -0.71
CA ALA A 54 -2.56 2.48 -0.16
C ALA A 54 -2.18 3.08 1.19
N VAL A 55 -2.12 4.41 1.26
CA VAL A 55 -1.93 5.16 2.50
C VAL A 55 -3.27 5.76 2.91
N ALA A 56 -3.82 5.31 4.04
CA ALA A 56 -4.97 5.95 4.65
C ALA A 56 -4.52 7.30 5.24
N LEU A 57 -5.03 8.40 4.65
CA LEU A 57 -4.83 9.76 5.13
C LEU A 57 -5.99 10.19 6.03
N ALA A 58 -5.67 10.95 7.08
CA ALA A 58 -6.66 11.55 7.97
C ALA A 58 -6.40 13.04 8.13
N THR A 59 -7.47 13.81 8.37
CA THR A 59 -7.33 15.24 8.68
C THR A 59 -6.41 15.43 9.90
N GLY A 60 -5.54 16.43 9.81
CA GLY A 60 -4.45 16.66 10.77
C GLY A 60 -3.14 15.91 10.45
N ASP A 61 -3.12 14.98 9.49
CA ASP A 61 -1.87 14.32 9.08
C ASP A 61 -0.85 15.35 8.58
N THR A 62 0.41 15.16 8.98
CA THR A 62 1.54 15.95 8.47
C THR A 62 2.02 15.33 7.15
N LEU A 63 1.99 16.10 6.08
CA LEU A 63 2.33 15.67 4.72
C LEU A 63 3.53 16.45 4.18
N LEU A 64 4.20 15.88 3.17
CA LEU A 64 5.14 16.59 2.32
C LEU A 64 4.43 16.94 1.01
N ALA A 65 4.41 18.22 0.65
CA ALA A 65 3.76 18.69 -0.56
C ALA A 65 4.65 19.64 -1.36
N LEU A 66 4.58 19.53 -2.68
CA LEU A 66 4.95 20.61 -3.59
C LEU A 66 3.78 21.59 -3.64
N PRO A 67 4.00 22.88 -3.37
CA PRO A 67 2.96 23.89 -3.53
C PRO A 67 2.59 24.11 -5.00
N PRO A 68 1.47 24.81 -5.27
CA PRO A 68 0.99 25.04 -6.62
C PRO A 68 2.00 25.79 -7.48
N ASP A 69 2.20 25.31 -8.71
CA ASP A 69 2.88 26.07 -9.76
C ASP A 69 1.86 26.90 -10.57
N ALA A 70 2.24 27.33 -11.77
CA ALA A 70 1.36 28.09 -12.65
C ALA A 70 0.06 27.33 -13.05
N SER A 71 -0.02 26.01 -12.83
CA SER A 71 -1.21 25.19 -13.04
C SER A 71 -2.25 25.30 -11.90
N GLY A 72 -1.88 25.91 -10.76
CA GLY A 72 -2.79 26.23 -9.67
C GLY A 72 -3.07 25.08 -8.68
N ARG A 73 -2.43 23.91 -8.83
CA ARG A 73 -2.57 22.79 -7.89
C ARG A 73 -1.22 22.30 -7.38
N GLY A 74 -1.15 22.00 -6.08
CA GLY A 74 0.01 21.36 -5.47
C GLY A 74 0.00 19.85 -5.67
N ILE A 75 1.06 19.17 -5.24
CA ILE A 75 1.16 17.71 -5.27
C ILE A 75 1.62 17.24 -3.90
N VAL A 76 0.81 16.41 -3.23
CA VAL A 76 1.24 15.69 -2.03
C VAL A 76 2.11 14.52 -2.47
N LEU A 77 3.36 14.52 -2.00
CA LEU A 77 4.36 13.49 -2.28
C LEU A 77 4.26 12.30 -1.32
N GLY A 78 3.73 12.52 -0.12
CA GLY A 78 3.52 11.48 0.88
C GLY A 78 3.29 12.01 2.29
N ARG A 79 3.00 11.09 3.23
CA ARG A 79 2.86 11.39 4.66
C ARG A 79 4.21 11.38 5.36
N ILE A 80 4.47 12.39 6.19
CA ILE A 80 5.66 12.46 7.02
C ILE A 80 5.38 11.74 8.34
N GLY A 81 6.22 10.78 8.68
CA GLY A 81 6.13 10.04 9.93
C GLY A 81 7.41 9.28 10.24
N PRO A 82 7.51 8.69 11.44
CA PRO A 82 8.61 7.79 11.75
C PRO A 82 8.59 6.61 10.77
N TYR A 83 9.77 6.20 10.32
CA TYR A 83 9.91 4.96 9.57
C TYR A 83 9.35 3.81 10.41
N ARG A 84 8.41 3.07 9.82
CA ARG A 84 7.93 1.80 10.35
C ARG A 84 8.40 0.73 9.41
N GLU A 85 9.11 -0.25 9.95
CA GLU A 85 9.47 -1.42 9.19
C GLU A 85 8.18 -2.07 8.65
N PRO A 86 8.13 -2.46 7.36
CA PRO A 86 6.97 -3.13 6.81
C PRO A 86 6.59 -4.32 7.68
N GLN A 87 5.42 -4.24 8.33
CA GLN A 87 4.95 -5.36 9.12
C GLN A 87 4.43 -6.45 8.17
N PRO A 88 4.77 -7.73 8.41
CA PRO A 88 4.14 -8.83 7.71
C PRO A 88 2.61 -8.70 7.85
N VAL A 89 1.91 -8.75 6.72
CA VAL A 89 0.45 -8.81 6.76
C VAL A 89 0.02 -10.06 7.51
N ALA A 90 -0.73 -9.88 8.60
CA ALA A 90 -1.22 -11.00 9.41
C ALA A 90 -2.11 -11.95 8.60
N ARG A 91 -2.75 -11.44 7.54
CA ARG A 91 -3.56 -12.20 6.60
C ARG A 91 -3.38 -11.62 5.19
N LEU A 92 -3.12 -12.49 4.23
CA LEU A 92 -3.13 -12.18 2.80
C LEU A 92 -4.33 -12.89 2.15
N THR A 93 -5.18 -12.13 1.47
CA THR A 93 -6.27 -12.65 0.64
C THR A 93 -5.93 -12.36 -0.82
N LEU A 94 -5.89 -13.39 -1.66
CA LEU A 94 -5.75 -13.27 -3.11
C LEU A 94 -7.09 -13.64 -3.74
N GLU A 95 -7.64 -12.76 -4.58
CA GLU A 95 -8.93 -12.97 -5.24
C GLU A 95 -8.77 -12.95 -6.75
N ALA A 96 -9.47 -13.86 -7.41
CA ALA A 96 -9.61 -13.90 -8.87
C ALA A 96 -11.04 -14.31 -9.19
N THR A 97 -11.59 -13.75 -10.26
CA THR A 97 -12.97 -14.02 -10.67
C THR A 97 -13.13 -15.40 -11.32
N GLU A 98 -12.08 -15.91 -11.96
CA GLU A 98 -12.13 -17.16 -12.73
C GLU A 98 -11.10 -18.18 -12.25
N VAL A 99 -9.81 -17.82 -12.28
CA VAL A 99 -8.70 -18.70 -11.91
C VAL A 99 -7.61 -17.94 -11.16
N LEU A 100 -7.20 -18.45 -10.00
CA LEU A 100 -6.00 -17.99 -9.29
C LEU A 100 -4.89 -19.05 -9.47
N THR A 101 -3.79 -18.64 -10.12
CA THR A 101 -2.63 -19.51 -10.38
C THR A 101 -1.42 -19.05 -9.58
N LEU A 102 -0.81 -19.95 -8.81
CA LEU A 102 0.53 -19.77 -8.24
C LEU A 102 1.51 -20.67 -8.99
N ARG A 103 2.56 -20.10 -9.59
CA ARG A 103 3.51 -20.83 -10.45
C ARG A 103 4.95 -20.61 -10.02
N CYS A 104 5.75 -21.67 -10.00
CA CYS A 104 7.19 -21.64 -9.84
C CYS A 104 7.82 -22.67 -10.78
N GLY A 105 8.40 -22.20 -11.89
CA GLY A 105 8.82 -23.10 -12.98
C GLY A 105 7.63 -23.91 -13.51
N ASP A 106 7.78 -25.23 -13.55
CA ASP A 106 6.74 -26.18 -13.99
C ASP A 106 5.74 -26.57 -12.89
N VAL A 107 5.98 -26.16 -11.65
CA VAL A 107 5.08 -26.42 -10.52
C VAL A 107 3.97 -25.38 -10.49
N THR A 108 2.72 -25.83 -10.38
CA THR A 108 1.54 -24.94 -10.35
C THR A 108 0.51 -25.36 -9.30
N ILE A 109 -0.12 -24.35 -8.68
CA ILE A 109 -1.34 -24.49 -7.87
C ILE A 109 -2.41 -23.62 -8.51
N ASP A 110 -3.49 -24.23 -8.99
CA ASP A 110 -4.63 -23.52 -9.58
C ASP A 110 -5.87 -23.66 -8.70
N LEU A 111 -6.52 -22.54 -8.36
CA LEU A 111 -7.86 -22.49 -7.79
C LEU A 111 -8.82 -22.02 -8.87
N ARG A 112 -9.80 -22.84 -9.24
CA ARG A 112 -10.78 -22.51 -10.30
C ARG A 112 -12.15 -22.27 -9.70
N ALA A 113 -12.73 -21.10 -9.96
CA ALA A 113 -14.07 -20.76 -9.49
C ALA A 113 -15.16 -21.58 -10.22
N ALA A 114 -14.94 -21.91 -11.49
CA ALA A 114 -15.93 -22.57 -12.33
C ALA A 114 -16.37 -23.96 -11.84
N ASP A 115 -15.45 -24.75 -11.28
CA ASP A 115 -15.73 -26.09 -10.76
C ASP A 115 -15.34 -26.28 -9.28
N GLY A 116 -14.87 -25.22 -8.62
CA GLY A 116 -14.46 -25.24 -7.22
C GLY A 116 -13.24 -26.11 -6.95
N LYS A 117 -12.47 -26.51 -7.98
CA LYS A 117 -11.34 -27.43 -7.82
C LYS A 117 -10.03 -26.70 -7.56
N LEU A 118 -9.22 -27.36 -6.73
CA LEU A 118 -7.81 -27.08 -6.53
C LEU A 118 -7.00 -28.10 -7.34
N MET A 119 -6.10 -27.64 -8.20
CA MET A 119 -5.19 -28.50 -8.97
C MET A 119 -3.75 -28.23 -8.54
N LEU A 120 -3.02 -29.25 -8.12
CA LEU A 120 -1.58 -29.20 -7.87
C LEU A 120 -0.88 -30.00 -8.97
N ARG A 121 0.11 -29.39 -9.65
CA ARG A 121 0.94 -30.06 -10.66
C ARG A 121 2.42 -29.89 -10.33
N GLY A 122 3.17 -30.97 -10.49
CA GLY A 122 4.60 -31.07 -10.28
C GLY A 122 5.03 -32.54 -10.31
N ASP A 123 6.34 -32.80 -10.27
CA ASP A 123 6.89 -34.17 -10.32
C ASP A 123 6.64 -34.95 -9.02
N ASP A 124 6.69 -34.26 -7.87
CA ASP A 124 6.41 -34.82 -6.55
C ASP A 124 5.54 -33.86 -5.73
N VAL A 125 4.62 -34.43 -4.94
CA VAL A 125 3.70 -33.69 -4.06
C VAL A 125 3.83 -34.21 -2.63
N LEU A 126 4.61 -33.50 -1.82
CA LEU A 126 4.78 -33.79 -0.40
C LEU A 126 3.81 -32.98 0.46
N LEU A 127 2.79 -33.65 1.00
CA LEU A 127 1.87 -33.06 1.99
C LEU A 127 2.25 -33.53 3.41
N ARG A 128 2.68 -32.60 4.27
CA ARG A 128 2.96 -32.86 5.69
C ARG A 128 2.06 -32.01 6.58
N ALA A 129 1.46 -32.64 7.58
CA ALA A 129 0.74 -31.96 8.64
C ALA A 129 1.17 -32.50 10.00
N LYS A 130 1.32 -31.62 11.02
CA LYS A 130 1.57 -32.04 12.41
C LYS A 130 0.33 -32.69 13.07
N GLY A 131 -0.86 -32.31 12.61
CA GLY A 131 -2.14 -32.83 13.09
C GLY A 131 -2.67 -33.94 12.20
N THR A 132 -3.79 -33.68 11.53
CA THR A 132 -4.47 -34.68 10.70
C THR A 132 -4.60 -34.19 9.27
N GLN A 133 -4.31 -35.08 8.32
CA GLN A 133 -4.75 -34.94 6.94
C GLN A 133 -6.00 -35.80 6.78
N ARG A 134 -7.16 -35.17 6.58
CA ARG A 134 -8.43 -35.89 6.44
C ARG A 134 -9.00 -35.64 5.05
N ILE A 135 -9.12 -36.70 4.27
CA ILE A 135 -9.83 -36.70 2.99
C ILE A 135 -11.26 -37.21 3.27
N ARG A 136 -12.29 -36.49 2.79
CA ARG A 136 -13.70 -36.88 2.92
C ARG A 136 -14.32 -36.93 1.53
N ALA A 137 -15.10 -37.97 1.26
CA ALA A 137 -15.81 -38.15 -0.01
C ALA A 137 -14.92 -38.06 -1.27
N GLY A 138 -13.62 -38.36 -1.13
CA GLY A 138 -12.66 -38.32 -2.23
C GLY A 138 -12.39 -39.71 -2.77
N THR A 139 -12.29 -39.81 -4.10
CA THR A 139 -11.71 -40.98 -4.76
C THR A 139 -10.20 -40.83 -4.76
N VAL A 140 -9.49 -41.80 -4.20
CA VAL A 140 -8.02 -41.87 -4.27
C VAL A 140 -7.66 -42.94 -5.30
N ALA A 141 -7.09 -42.50 -6.42
CA ALA A 141 -6.47 -43.38 -7.39
C ALA A 141 -4.95 -43.27 -7.22
N ILE A 142 -4.30 -44.40 -6.92
CA ILE A 142 -2.85 -44.53 -6.86
C ILE A 142 -2.47 -45.36 -8.07
N ASN A 143 -1.67 -44.78 -8.96
CA ASN A 143 -1.10 -45.47 -10.13
C ASN A 143 0.21 -46.14 -9.76
#